data_AF-A0A5A7WA34-F1
#
_entry.id   AF-A0A5A7WA34-F1
#
_cell.length_a   1.000
_cell.length_b   1.000
_cell.length_c   1.000
_cell.angle_alpha   90.00
_cell.angle_beta   90.00
_cell.angle_gamma   90.00
#
_symmetry.space_group_name_H-M   'P 1'
#
loop_
_entity.id
_entity.type
_entity.pdbx_description
1 polymer ?
#
loop_
_entity_poly.entity_id
_entity_poly.type
_entity_poly.pdbx_seq_one_letter_code
_entity_poly.pdbx_strand_id
1 'polypeptide(L)'
;MPSRRSQALTALEFWHPPPLSLLGRLKGHMNKRPHGTPPKEAEAGQKVIQAFMGLGVNNMKYCLDAMQKGYLKALKQHLAMLEREYRSVIAAEKKTRAKPAPTHRSKKNKSLTWSGRGSTPTWMRQEMKELKLKPNAFLIDRRA
;
A
#
# COMPACT_ATOMS: atom_id res chain seq x y z
N MET A 1 10.05 9.30 45.91
CA MET A 1 8.76 8.89 45.30
C MET A 1 8.95 8.61 43.81
N PRO A 2 9.11 7.34 43.40
CA PRO A 2 8.76 6.89 42.07
C PRO A 2 7.64 5.84 42.10
N SER A 3 6.77 6.01 41.11
CA SER A 3 5.51 5.32 40.86
C SER A 3 5.69 4.03 40.06
N ARG A 4 4.76 3.09 40.32
CA ARG A 4 4.23 2.01 39.46
C ARG A 4 5.05 1.63 38.23
N ARG A 5 5.80 0.54 38.35
CA ARG A 5 6.12 -0.33 37.21
C ARG A 5 5.73 -1.77 37.55
N SER A 6 4.76 -2.23 36.77
CA SER A 6 4.30 -3.59 36.53
C SER A 6 5.23 -4.70 36.99
N GLN A 7 4.72 -5.52 37.92
CA GLN A 7 5.20 -6.87 38.15
C GLN A 7 4.79 -7.73 36.96
N ALA A 8 5.75 -8.01 36.07
CA ALA A 8 5.65 -9.10 35.11
C ALA A 8 6.13 -10.36 35.82
N LEU A 9 5.18 -11.18 36.25
CA LEU A 9 5.43 -12.52 36.77
C LEU A 9 6.02 -13.38 35.64
N THR A 10 7.31 -13.66 35.73
CA THR A 10 7.98 -14.77 35.04
C THR A 10 7.43 -16.09 35.58
N ALA A 11 6.32 -16.55 35.00
CA ALA A 11 5.83 -17.92 35.17
C ALA A 11 6.65 -18.86 34.27
N LEU A 12 7.90 -19.12 34.65
CA LEU A 12 8.75 -20.11 34.01
C LEU A 12 9.57 -20.91 35.04
N GLU A 13 9.00 -21.19 36.20
CA GLU A 13 9.58 -22.12 37.18
C GLU A 13 8.46 -22.85 37.90
N PHE A 14 7.87 -23.87 37.27
CA PHE A 14 7.12 -24.90 38.01
C PHE A 14 7.02 -26.18 37.16
N TRP A 15 8.17 -26.77 36.84
CA TRP A 15 8.20 -28.18 36.42
C TRP A 15 9.45 -28.86 36.95
N HIS A 16 9.38 -29.30 38.21
CA HIS A 16 10.21 -30.39 38.70
C HIS A 16 9.33 -31.64 38.76
N PRO A 17 9.67 -32.73 38.05
CA PRO A 17 9.00 -34.01 38.25
C PRO A 17 9.35 -34.55 39.65
N PRO A 18 8.38 -35.11 40.40
CA PRO A 18 8.67 -35.73 41.68
C PRO A 18 9.56 -36.98 41.52
N PRO A 19 10.41 -37.31 42.50
CA PRO A 19 11.27 -38.49 42.45
C PRO A 19 10.44 -39.79 42.45
N LEU A 20 10.80 -40.71 41.54
CA LEU A 20 10.15 -42.00 41.29
C LEU A 20 10.31 -43.04 42.42
N SER A 21 10.45 -42.64 43.68
CA SER A 21 10.69 -43.54 44.82
C SER A 21 9.45 -43.91 45.64
N LEU A 22 8.24 -43.48 45.23
CA LEU A 22 6.98 -43.74 45.95
C LEU A 22 5.88 -44.41 45.10
N LEU A 23 6.25 -45.36 44.24
CA LEU A 23 5.29 -46.21 43.54
C LEU A 23 5.67 -47.70 43.60
N GLY A 24 6.15 -48.12 44.77
CA GLY A 24 6.22 -49.52 45.15
C GLY A 24 5.04 -49.90 46.02
N ARG A 25 4.30 -50.94 45.61
CA ARG A 25 3.34 -51.74 46.41
C ARG A 25 1.86 -51.36 46.30
N LEU A 26 1.26 -51.71 45.16
CA LEU A 26 -0.09 -52.33 45.12
C LEU A 26 -0.07 -53.45 44.07
N LYS A 27 0.28 -54.66 44.51
CA LYS A 27 0.09 -55.91 43.77
C LYS A 27 -1.38 -56.32 43.98
N GLY A 28 -2.27 -55.76 43.16
CA GLY A 28 -3.67 -56.17 43.06
C GLY A 28 -3.91 -56.83 41.71
N HIS A 29 -4.49 -58.03 41.70
CA HIS A 29 -4.71 -58.88 40.53
C HIS A 29 -5.20 -58.13 39.28
N MET A 30 -4.30 -57.97 38.30
CA MET A 30 -4.70 -57.63 36.93
C MET A 30 -5.14 -58.91 36.23
N ASN A 31 -6.44 -59.09 36.16
CA ASN A 31 -7.10 -60.00 35.24
C ASN A 31 -6.67 -59.60 33.81
N LYS A 32 -5.88 -60.46 33.13
CA LYS A 32 -5.44 -60.22 31.76
C LYS A 32 -6.66 -60.30 30.85
N ARG A 33 -7.29 -59.16 30.54
CA ARG A 33 -8.26 -59.11 29.45
C ARG A 33 -7.53 -59.46 28.15
N PRO A 34 -8.05 -60.39 27.34
CA PRO A 34 -7.42 -60.71 26.07
C PRO A 34 -7.38 -59.45 25.20
N HIS A 35 -6.27 -59.22 24.51
CA HIS A 35 -6.20 -58.24 23.42
C HIS A 35 -7.16 -58.67 22.32
N GLY A 36 -8.44 -58.34 22.49
CA GLY A 36 -9.44 -58.41 21.45
C GLY A 36 -9.11 -57.35 20.42
N THR A 37 -9.01 -57.76 19.16
CA THR A 37 -9.16 -56.87 18.01
C THR A 37 -10.32 -55.91 18.25
N PRO A 38 -10.15 -54.59 18.00
CA PRO A 38 -11.21 -53.62 18.23
C PRO A 38 -12.50 -54.06 17.50
N PRO A 39 -13.70 -53.91 18.12
CA PRO A 39 -14.95 -54.22 17.45
C PRO A 39 -15.02 -53.43 16.14
N LYS A 40 -15.48 -54.05 15.04
CA LYS A 40 -15.58 -53.41 13.72
C LYS A 40 -16.37 -52.09 13.74
N GLU A 41 -17.25 -51.91 14.72
CA GLU A 41 -18.03 -50.71 14.99
C GLU A 41 -17.19 -49.53 15.49
N ALA A 42 -16.11 -49.78 16.26
CA ALA A 42 -15.19 -48.75 16.72
C ALA A 42 -14.36 -48.17 15.56
N GLU A 43 -13.94 -49.02 14.61
CA GLU A 43 -13.29 -48.57 13.38
C GLU A 43 -14.23 -47.77 12.47
N ALA A 44 -15.52 -48.15 12.41
CA ALA A 44 -16.52 -47.42 11.65
C ALA A 44 -16.74 -46.01 12.23
N GLY A 45 -16.87 -45.88 13.56
CA GLY A 45 -16.96 -44.58 14.24
C GLY A 45 -15.73 -43.71 14.00
N GLN A 46 -14.53 -44.29 14.03
CA GLN A 46 -13.28 -43.58 13.78
C GLN A 46 -13.17 -43.08 12.33
N LYS A 47 -13.64 -43.87 11.34
CA LYS A 47 -13.71 -43.47 9.92
C LYS A 47 -14.72 -42.35 9.69
N VAL A 48 -15.86 -42.35 10.39
CA VAL A 48 -16.85 -41.26 10.30
C VAL A 48 -16.28 -39.96 10.87
N ILE A 49 -15.61 -40.02 12.02
CA ILE A 49 -14.95 -38.85 12.63
C ILE A 49 -13.84 -38.31 11.72
N GLN A 50 -13.00 -39.18 11.16
CA GLN A 50 -11.96 -38.78 10.21
C GLN A 50 -12.52 -38.20 8.91
N ALA A 51 -13.58 -38.78 8.36
CA ALA A 51 -14.26 -38.26 7.16
C ALA A 51 -14.87 -36.89 7.41
N PHE A 52 -15.50 -36.68 8.59
CA PHE A 52 -16.05 -35.39 8.99
C PHE A 52 -14.96 -34.32 9.14
N MET A 53 -13.85 -34.65 9.81
CA MET A 53 -12.69 -33.75 9.91
C MET A 53 -12.07 -33.46 8.54
N GLY A 54 -11.96 -34.46 7.66
CA GLY A 54 -11.46 -34.30 6.30
C GLY A 54 -12.33 -33.38 5.44
N LEU A 55 -13.66 -33.50 5.54
CA LEU A 55 -14.62 -32.64 4.83
C LEU A 55 -14.57 -31.20 5.36
N GLY A 56 -14.53 -31.01 6.68
CA GLY A 56 -14.46 -29.68 7.30
C GLY A 56 -13.16 -28.94 7.01
N VAL A 57 -12.01 -29.63 7.09
CA VAL A 57 -10.69 -29.03 6.86
C VAL A 57 -10.45 -28.69 5.39
N ASN A 58 -10.90 -29.53 4.45
CA ASN A 58 -10.77 -29.23 3.02
C ASN A 58 -11.59 -28.00 2.63
N ASN A 59 -12.84 -27.88 3.10
CA ASN A 59 -13.67 -26.70 2.82
C ASN A 59 -13.08 -25.41 3.42
N MET A 60 -12.46 -25.48 4.62
CA MET A 60 -11.77 -24.33 5.21
C MET A 60 -10.52 -23.94 4.43
N LYS A 61 -9.75 -24.91 3.91
CA LYS A 61 -8.58 -24.63 3.06
C LYS A 61 -8.97 -23.82 1.82
N TYR A 62 -10.05 -24.19 1.14
CA TYR A 62 -10.55 -23.43 -0.01
C TYR A 62 -10.99 -22.01 0.34
N CYS A 63 -11.67 -21.84 1.49
CA CYS A 63 -12.08 -20.53 1.97
C CYS A 63 -10.85 -19.64 2.28
N LEU A 64 -9.84 -20.19 2.96
CA LEU A 64 -8.58 -19.49 3.25
C LEU A 64 -7.81 -19.12 1.98
N ASP A 65 -7.70 -20.04 1.01
CA ASP A 65 -7.05 -19.77 -0.28
C ASP A 65 -7.78 -18.67 -1.07
N ALA A 66 -9.12 -18.65 -1.03
CA ALA A 66 -9.91 -17.61 -1.68
C ALA A 66 -9.71 -16.24 -1.03
N MET A 67 -9.69 -16.18 0.31
CA MET A 67 -9.41 -14.95 1.05
C MET A 67 -7.99 -14.44 0.78
N GLN A 68 -6.99 -15.33 0.77
CA GLN A 68 -5.60 -14.97 0.48
C GLN A 68 -5.45 -14.45 -0.95
N LYS A 69 -6.09 -15.08 -1.94
CA LYS A 69 -6.13 -14.57 -3.32
C LYS A 69 -6.81 -13.21 -3.42
N GLY A 70 -7.90 -13.00 -2.69
CA GLY A 70 -8.58 -11.70 -2.60
C GLY A 70 -7.66 -10.61 -2.06
N TYR A 71 -6.95 -10.89 -0.97
CA TYR A 71 -5.99 -9.98 -0.37
C TYR A 71 -4.84 -9.62 -1.32
N LEU A 72 -4.24 -10.62 -1.98
CA LEU A 72 -3.17 -10.40 -2.95
C LEU A 72 -3.65 -9.59 -4.16
N LYS A 73 -4.90 -9.79 -4.60
CA LYS A 73 -5.50 -8.99 -5.68
C LYS A 73 -5.69 -7.54 -5.28
N ALA A 74 -6.21 -7.28 -4.08
CA ALA A 74 -6.39 -5.94 -3.54
C ALA A 74 -5.06 -5.20 -3.41
N LEU A 75 -4.02 -5.87 -2.90
CA LEU A 75 -2.66 -5.34 -2.82
C LEU A 75 -2.11 -4.94 -4.20
N LYS A 76 -2.25 -5.82 -5.20
CA LYS A 76 -1.81 -5.52 -6.58
C LYS A 76 -2.54 -4.32 -7.17
N GLN A 77 -3.85 -4.20 -6.93
CA GLN A 77 -4.63 -3.06 -7.39
C GLN A 77 -4.19 -1.75 -6.73
N HIS A 78 -3.93 -1.77 -5.43
CA HIS A 78 -3.44 -0.60 -4.70
C HIS A 78 -2.05 -0.17 -5.17
N LEU A 79 -1.14 -1.12 -5.41
CA LEU A 79 0.18 -0.81 -5.97
C LEU A 79 0.07 -0.20 -7.38
N ALA A 80 -0.79 -0.75 -8.24
CA ALA A 80 -1.02 -0.20 -9.57
C ALA A 80 -1.62 1.22 -9.53
N MET A 81 -2.49 1.50 -8.55
CA MET A 81 -3.03 2.84 -8.31
C MET A 81 -1.89 3.82 -7.95
N LEU A 82 -1.07 3.47 -6.96
CA LEU A 82 0.07 4.30 -6.53
C LEU A 82 1.07 4.56 -7.66
N GLU A 83 1.39 3.56 -8.47
CA GLU A 83 2.27 3.72 -9.62
C GLU A 83 1.71 4.70 -10.66
N ARG A 84 0.39 4.65 -10.89
CA ARG A 84 -0.29 5.59 -11.80
C ARG A 84 -0.25 7.01 -11.26
N GLU A 85 -0.51 7.19 -9.98
CA GLU A 85 -0.43 8.49 -9.31
C GLU A 85 0.99 9.06 -9.37
N TYR A 86 1.99 8.26 -9.01
CA TYR A 86 3.39 8.65 -9.07
C TYR A 86 3.82 9.10 -10.48
N ARG A 87 3.44 8.34 -11.52
CA ARG A 87 3.66 8.73 -12.92
C ARG A 87 2.96 10.04 -13.28
N SER A 88 1.74 10.25 -12.78
CA SER A 88 0.97 11.47 -13.04
C SER A 88 1.61 12.71 -12.41
N VAL A 89 2.14 12.58 -11.20
CA VAL A 89 2.84 13.66 -10.48
C VAL A 89 4.11 14.04 -11.24
N ILE A 90 4.95 13.06 -11.60
CA ILE A 90 6.16 13.31 -12.40
C ILE A 90 5.81 13.95 -13.76
N ALA A 91 4.72 13.51 -14.39
CA ALA A 91 4.29 14.08 -15.67
C ALA A 91 3.75 15.51 -15.52
N ALA A 92 3.10 15.83 -14.40
CA ALA A 92 2.59 17.17 -14.11
C ALA A 92 3.74 18.17 -13.91
N GLU A 93 4.81 17.78 -13.22
CA GLU A 93 6.01 18.63 -13.05
C GLU A 93 6.65 19.01 -14.40
N LYS A 94 6.57 18.13 -15.40
CA LYS A 94 7.16 18.37 -16.73
C LYS A 94 6.35 19.30 -17.63
N LYS A 95 5.14 19.71 -17.24
CA LYS A 95 4.28 20.58 -18.06
C LYS A 95 4.51 22.07 -17.78
N THR A 96 5.73 22.56 -17.97
CA THR A 96 5.96 24.00 -18.07
C THR A 96 5.60 24.46 -19.49
N ARG A 97 4.48 25.17 -19.63
CA ARG A 97 4.05 25.72 -20.93
C ARG A 97 5.13 26.68 -21.44
N ALA A 98 5.62 26.46 -22.66
CA ALA A 98 6.57 27.35 -23.30
C ALA A 98 6.00 28.79 -23.36
N LYS A 99 6.80 29.77 -22.95
CA LYS A 99 6.42 31.19 -23.04
C LYS A 99 6.31 31.58 -24.52
N PRO A 100 5.26 32.30 -24.94
CA PRO A 100 5.10 32.72 -26.32
C PRO A 100 6.22 33.68 -26.74
N ALA A 101 6.68 33.56 -27.98
CA ALA A 101 7.70 34.45 -28.53
C ALA A 101 7.22 35.92 -28.53
N PRO A 102 8.10 36.90 -28.21
CA PRO A 102 7.78 38.31 -28.32
C PRO A 102 7.53 38.70 -29.79
N THR A 103 6.52 39.55 -30.03
CA THR A 103 6.11 40.01 -31.37
C THR A 103 6.38 41.50 -31.57
N HIS A 104 6.35 42.29 -30.50
CA HIS A 104 6.57 43.73 -30.53
C HIS A 104 7.73 44.14 -29.62
N ARG A 105 8.45 45.19 -29.98
CA ARG A 105 9.58 45.77 -29.24
C ARG A 105 9.47 47.30 -29.22
N SER A 106 9.79 47.90 -28.08
CA SER A 106 9.86 49.36 -27.95
C SER A 106 10.95 49.95 -28.85
N LYS A 107 10.69 51.14 -29.39
CA LYS A 107 11.69 51.87 -30.18
C LYS A 107 12.70 52.61 -29.30
N LYS A 108 12.27 53.02 -28.10
CA LYS A 108 13.12 53.71 -27.14
C LYS A 108 14.03 52.73 -26.39
N ASN A 109 13.44 51.66 -25.86
CA ASN A 109 14.11 50.69 -25.00
C ASN A 109 13.99 49.29 -25.60
N LYS A 110 15.06 48.81 -26.26
CA LYS A 110 15.07 47.51 -26.97
C LYS A 110 14.85 46.29 -26.06
N SER A 111 14.97 46.44 -24.73
CA SER A 111 14.71 45.38 -23.75
C SER A 111 13.21 45.15 -23.49
N LEU A 112 12.36 46.16 -23.72
CA LEU A 112 10.93 46.05 -23.51
C LEU A 112 10.27 45.39 -24.73
N THR A 113 9.74 44.19 -24.50
CA THR A 113 9.08 43.39 -25.53
C THR A 113 7.69 42.95 -25.08
N TRP A 114 6.82 42.69 -26.05
CA TRP A 114 5.47 42.21 -25.82
C TRP A 114 5.10 41.14 -26.82
N SER A 115 4.45 40.07 -26.36
CA SER A 115 4.05 38.93 -27.20
C SER A 115 2.79 39.17 -28.01
N GLY A 116 2.11 40.31 -27.85
CA GLY A 116 0.82 40.59 -28.51
C GLY A 116 -0.35 39.83 -27.89
N ARG A 117 -0.14 39.20 -26.72
CA ARG A 117 -1.17 38.51 -25.94
C ARG A 117 -1.54 39.33 -24.71
N GLY A 118 -2.83 39.37 -24.40
CA GLY A 118 -3.36 40.12 -23.26
C GLY A 118 -3.47 41.62 -23.54
N SER A 119 -3.42 42.42 -22.47
CA SER A 119 -3.53 43.88 -22.58
C SER A 119 -2.24 44.52 -23.09
N THR A 120 -2.37 45.59 -23.88
CA THR A 120 -1.25 46.40 -24.37
C THR A 120 -0.48 47.01 -23.20
N PRO A 121 0.85 46.86 -23.12
CA PRO A 121 1.65 47.35 -22.01
C PRO A 121 1.75 48.89 -21.98
N THR A 122 1.99 49.46 -20.80
CA THR A 122 2.02 50.91 -20.56
C THR A 122 3.03 51.63 -21.45
N TRP A 123 4.22 51.05 -21.65
CA TRP A 123 5.26 51.64 -22.51
C TRP A 123 4.79 51.80 -23.96
N MET A 124 4.04 50.83 -24.49
CA MET A 124 3.55 50.89 -25.87
C MET A 124 2.47 51.95 -26.00
N ARG A 125 1.58 52.09 -25.01
CA ARG A 125 0.55 53.15 -25.00
C ARG A 125 1.18 54.54 -24.94
N GLN A 126 2.22 54.71 -24.12
CA GLN A 126 2.98 55.95 -24.00
C GLN A 126 3.69 56.28 -25.31
N GLU A 127 4.43 55.33 -25.89
CA GLU A 127 5.13 55.55 -27.16
C GLU A 127 4.18 55.78 -28.34
N MET A 128 3.04 55.10 -28.39
CA MET A 128 2.01 55.38 -29.39
C MET A 128 1.46 56.81 -29.25
N LYS A 129 1.24 57.30 -28.04
CA LYS A 129 0.75 58.66 -27.78
C LYS A 129 1.80 59.72 -28.14
N GLU A 130 3.04 59.49 -27.74
CA GLU A 130 4.16 60.43 -27.93
C GLU A 130 4.60 60.49 -29.39
N LEU A 131 4.81 59.34 -30.03
CA LEU A 131 5.31 59.25 -31.40
C LEU A 131 4.18 59.23 -32.45
N LYS A 132 2.91 59.22 -32.01
CA LYS A 132 1.71 59.06 -32.87
C LYS A 132 1.83 57.87 -33.84
N LEU A 133 2.55 56.83 -33.43
CA LEU A 133 2.82 55.64 -34.25
C LEU A 133 1.72 54.59 -34.08
N LYS A 134 1.46 53.85 -35.17
CA LYS A 134 0.56 52.69 -35.16
C LYS A 134 1.24 51.49 -34.47
N PRO A 135 0.48 50.55 -33.88
CA PRO A 135 1.03 49.35 -33.23
C PRO A 135 1.98 48.54 -34.11
N ASN A 136 1.70 48.48 -35.43
CA ASN A 136 2.51 47.76 -36.41
C ASN A 136 3.94 48.30 -36.52
N ALA A 137 4.18 49.56 -36.16
CA ALA A 137 5.52 50.15 -36.19
C ALA A 137 6.46 49.59 -35.10
N PHE A 138 5.92 48.85 -34.14
CA PHE A 138 6.67 48.20 -33.06
C PHE A 138 6.88 46.70 -33.31
N LEU A 139 6.41 46.15 -34.43
CA LEU A 139 6.59 44.74 -34.76
C LEU A 139 8.07 44.41 -34.96
N ILE A 140 8.49 43.27 -34.42
CA ILE A 140 9.81 42.71 -34.67
C ILE A 140 9.73 41.99 -36.01
N ASP A 141 10.30 42.57 -37.07
CA ASP A 141 10.45 41.87 -38.33
C ASP A 141 11.32 40.63 -38.13
N ARG A 142 10.74 39.44 -38.35
CA ARG A 142 11.47 38.16 -38.27
C ARG A 142 12.20 37.81 -39.58
N ARG A 143 12.25 38.73 -40.54
CA ARG A 143 12.83 38.54 -41.89
C ARG A 143 14.15 39.29 -42.11
N ALA A 144 14.65 39.99 -41.09
CA ALA A 144 15.94 40.68 -41.14
C ALA A 144 17.07 39.79 -40.63
#